data_AF-A0AAV5IDX5-F1
#
_entry.id   AF-A0AAV5IDX5-F1
#
_cell.length_a   1.000
_cell.length_b   1.000
_cell.length_c   1.000
_cell.angle_alpha   90.00
_cell.angle_beta   90.00
_cell.angle_gamma   90.00
#
_symmetry.space_group_name_H-M   'P 1'
#
loop_
_entity.id
_entity.type
_entity.pdbx_description
1 polymer ?
#
loop_
_entity_poly.entity_id
_entity_poly.type
_entity_poly.pdbx_seq_one_letter_code
_entity_poly.pdbx_strand_id
1 'polypeptide(L)'
;MRPVDDILPEYFRDPSTAWKGPDGWKGPDGKWRVIVGNEMNAGGQVLLYRSKDFLRWTRSKNPLHSSNKTPMWECPDFYPVSINGMYGVDTSSQDKFTKYVLKASMFPLDHDKYILGSYSVKNDHFSPDTDFKGDASDLRYDYGKFYASKSFFDSSKKRRILWGWINEAGTEPDVIKKGWSGLQSVPRSILLGKNHKQLIQWPIKEVEKLRMKKVSFHDKELKGGSAVKVPGITASQADVEVLFNLPSLKEAELMDPSWVVPQLLCSQNAASVRGKSFFASLEASMTNVLCSCSDQSRSSLREGLDTTTYGAFMDIDPSHEKISLRTLIDHSIIESFGGEGRSCITARVYPKLAIGNEAELYAFNNGTLDVTISSLNAWSMKKARLASFNKRRKPLI
;
A
#
# COMPACT_ATOMS: atom_id res chain seq x y z
N MET A 1 -26.29 4.53 13.89
CA MET A 1 -26.20 5.91 13.36
C MET A 1 -26.98 5.95 12.06
N ARG A 2 -27.76 7.00 11.82
CA ARG A 2 -28.38 7.27 10.52
C ARG A 2 -27.82 8.60 10.01
N PRO A 3 -27.84 8.87 8.69
CA PRO A 3 -27.60 10.22 8.21
C PRO A 3 -28.47 11.21 8.98
N VAL A 4 -27.89 12.33 9.40
CA VAL A 4 -28.64 13.47 9.94
C VAL A 4 -29.31 14.22 8.79
N ASP A 5 -30.39 14.95 9.06
CA ASP A 5 -31.26 15.57 8.03
C ASP A 5 -30.52 16.47 7.02
N ASP A 6 -29.30 16.93 7.35
CA ASP A 6 -28.43 17.75 6.50
C ASP A 6 -27.43 16.97 5.64
N ILE A 7 -27.45 15.63 5.66
CA ILE A 7 -26.51 14.78 4.91
C ILE A 7 -27.28 13.75 4.10
N LEU A 8 -27.11 13.79 2.78
CA LEU A 8 -27.73 12.82 1.90
C LEU A 8 -27.10 11.42 2.13
N PRO A 9 -27.89 10.33 2.07
CA PRO A 9 -27.40 8.98 2.37
C PRO A 9 -26.16 8.54 1.60
N GLU A 10 -26.03 8.94 0.33
CA GLU A 10 -24.89 8.64 -0.54
C GLU A 10 -23.57 9.26 -0.07
N TYR A 11 -23.64 10.34 0.71
CA TYR A 11 -22.48 11.01 1.31
C TYR A 11 -22.24 10.56 2.76
N PHE A 12 -22.99 9.62 3.31
CA PHE A 12 -22.72 9.07 4.66
C PHE A 12 -22.09 7.68 4.57
N ARG A 13 -20.75 7.61 4.51
CA ARG A 13 -20.03 6.39 4.11
C ARG A 13 -19.14 5.78 5.19
N ASP A 14 -19.23 4.46 5.29
CA ASP A 14 -18.23 3.56 5.88
C ASP A 14 -17.67 3.99 7.26
N PRO A 15 -18.45 3.84 8.36
CA PRO A 15 -17.95 4.16 9.70
C PRO A 15 -16.65 3.40 9.99
N SER A 16 -15.70 4.09 10.64
CA SER A 16 -14.40 3.53 10.98
C SER A 16 -14.41 2.77 12.31
N THR A 17 -13.24 2.23 12.70
CA THR A 17 -13.03 1.63 14.01
C THR A 17 -13.23 2.70 15.10
N ALA A 18 -14.13 2.44 16.05
CA ALA A 18 -14.35 3.34 17.16
C ALA A 18 -13.20 3.28 18.18
N TRP A 19 -12.90 4.42 18.82
CA TRP A 19 -11.90 4.51 19.89
C TRP A 19 -12.46 5.21 21.11
N LYS A 20 -11.95 4.86 22.29
CA LYS A 20 -12.40 5.45 23.56
C LYS A 20 -11.36 6.44 24.08
N GLY A 21 -11.82 7.62 24.46
CA GLY A 21 -11.01 8.47 25.33
C GLY A 21 -10.89 7.85 26.72
N PRO A 22 -9.74 7.96 27.42
CA PRO A 22 -9.63 7.53 28.83
C PRO A 22 -10.77 8.02 29.75
N ASP A 23 -10.95 7.35 30.89
CA ASP A 23 -11.82 7.78 31.98
C ASP A 23 -10.98 8.00 33.25
N GLY A 24 -11.03 9.19 33.87
CA GLY A 24 -10.42 9.45 35.19
C GLY A 24 -9.46 10.66 35.28
N TRP A 25 -8.68 10.72 36.37
CA TRP A 25 -7.84 11.88 36.79
C TRP A 25 -6.78 12.33 35.77
N LYS A 26 -6.45 11.50 34.78
CA LYS A 26 -5.51 11.82 33.69
C LYS A 26 -6.19 12.46 32.45
N GLY A 27 -7.53 12.58 32.43
CA GLY A 27 -8.38 13.05 31.31
C GLY A 27 -8.40 12.07 30.13
N PRO A 28 -9.49 11.88 29.33
CA PRO A 28 -10.68 12.68 29.01
C PRO A 28 -12.05 12.07 29.45
N ASP A 29 -13.12 12.37 28.72
CA ASP A 29 -14.54 12.26 29.09
C ASP A 29 -15.14 10.84 29.07
N GLY A 30 -14.31 9.79 28.95
CA GLY A 30 -14.76 8.39 28.91
C GLY A 30 -15.66 8.03 27.73
N LYS A 31 -15.72 8.88 26.68
CA LYS A 31 -16.60 8.67 25.53
C LYS A 31 -15.92 7.91 24.40
N TRP A 32 -16.71 7.14 23.68
CA TRP A 32 -16.38 6.61 22.37
C TRP A 32 -16.42 7.73 21.33
N ARG A 33 -15.53 7.63 20.35
CA ARG A 33 -15.52 8.37 19.10
C ARG A 33 -15.60 7.40 17.93
N VAL A 34 -16.23 7.84 16.85
CA VAL A 34 -16.18 7.17 15.54
C VAL A 34 -16.21 8.23 14.45
N ILE A 35 -15.53 7.96 13.35
CA ILE A 35 -15.58 8.79 12.16
C ILE A 35 -16.35 8.13 11.04
N VAL A 36 -17.01 8.95 10.22
CA VAL A 36 -17.77 8.54 9.04
C VAL A 36 -17.33 9.41 7.87
N GLY A 37 -17.08 8.80 6.72
CA GLY A 37 -16.67 9.47 5.50
C GLY A 37 -17.83 10.30 4.93
N ASN A 38 -17.51 11.47 4.39
CA ASN A 38 -18.49 12.40 3.87
C ASN A 38 -17.90 13.34 2.81
N GLU A 39 -18.78 13.94 2.02
CA GLU A 39 -18.50 15.10 1.18
C GLU A 39 -19.52 16.19 1.52
N MET A 40 -19.06 17.43 1.66
CA MET A 40 -19.94 18.58 1.79
C MET A 40 -19.25 19.78 1.18
N ASN A 41 -20.00 20.65 0.49
CA ASN A 41 -19.46 21.83 -0.18
C ASN A 41 -18.30 21.48 -1.14
N ALA A 42 -18.42 20.37 -1.87
CA ALA A 42 -17.41 19.85 -2.81
C ALA A 42 -16.03 19.52 -2.20
N GLY A 43 -15.96 19.31 -0.88
CA GLY A 43 -14.76 18.87 -0.17
C GLY A 43 -15.00 17.60 0.64
N GLY A 44 -14.07 16.66 0.53
CA GLY A 44 -14.03 15.46 1.35
C GLY A 44 -13.77 15.77 2.83
N GLN A 45 -14.42 15.02 3.72
CA GLN A 45 -14.25 15.17 5.16
C GLN A 45 -14.59 13.91 5.94
N VAL A 46 -14.17 13.88 7.21
CA VAL A 46 -14.60 12.87 8.17
C VAL A 46 -15.46 13.48 9.28
N LEU A 47 -16.73 13.11 9.32
CA LEU A 47 -17.65 13.49 10.39
C LEU A 47 -17.23 12.80 11.68
N LEU A 48 -17.24 13.52 12.81
CA LEU A 48 -16.96 12.95 14.12
C LEU A 48 -18.26 12.73 14.89
N TYR A 49 -18.45 11.53 15.44
CA TYR A 49 -19.54 11.21 16.36
C TYR A 49 -18.98 10.78 17.72
N ARG A 50 -19.72 11.07 18.79
CA ARG A 50 -19.39 10.67 20.16
C ARG A 50 -20.51 9.87 20.80
N SER A 51 -20.17 8.92 21.67
CA SER A 51 -21.13 8.13 22.44
C SER A 51 -20.61 7.77 23.83
N LYS A 52 -21.49 7.68 24.83
CA LYS A 52 -21.14 7.13 26.15
C LYS A 52 -21.37 5.62 26.22
N ASP A 53 -22.36 5.12 25.49
CA ASP A 53 -22.94 3.77 25.61
C ASP A 53 -22.78 2.92 24.35
N PHE A 54 -22.14 3.47 23.31
CA PHE A 54 -21.98 2.85 21.98
C PHE A 54 -23.29 2.69 21.19
N LEU A 55 -24.43 3.12 21.74
CA LEU A 55 -25.76 3.00 21.13
C LEU A 55 -26.24 4.36 20.63
N ARG A 56 -26.14 5.39 21.47
CA ARG A 56 -26.59 6.75 21.18
C ARG A 56 -25.39 7.59 20.79
N TRP A 57 -25.41 8.08 19.55
CA TRP A 57 -24.31 8.82 18.96
C TRP A 57 -24.73 10.25 18.65
N THR A 58 -23.92 11.21 19.08
CA THR A 58 -24.12 12.64 18.81
C THR A 58 -23.05 13.11 17.85
N ARG A 59 -23.45 13.70 16.71
CA ARG A 59 -22.53 14.31 15.75
C ARG A 59 -21.88 15.55 16.38
N SER A 60 -20.58 15.70 16.21
CA SER A 60 -19.86 16.94 16.52
C SER A 60 -20.25 18.03 15.52
N LYS A 61 -20.27 19.29 15.96
CA LYS A 61 -20.56 20.43 15.08
C LYS A 61 -19.57 20.53 13.91
N ASN A 62 -18.29 20.30 14.20
CA ASN A 62 -17.23 20.30 13.19
C ASN A 62 -16.81 18.86 12.88
N PRO A 63 -16.38 18.56 11.64
CA PRO A 63 -15.71 17.31 11.30
C PRO A 63 -14.40 17.17 12.09
N LEU A 64 -13.85 15.95 12.16
CA LEU A 64 -12.51 15.74 12.72
C LEU A 64 -11.45 16.35 11.79
N HIS A 65 -11.63 16.21 10.48
CA HIS A 65 -10.80 16.83 9.44
C HIS A 65 -11.57 16.94 8.12
N SER A 66 -11.18 17.89 7.27
CA SER A 66 -11.78 18.14 5.95
C SER A 66 -10.75 18.75 5.01
N SER A 67 -10.84 18.48 3.71
CA SER A 67 -10.05 19.14 2.68
C SER A 67 -10.89 19.47 1.45
N ASN A 68 -10.76 20.71 0.97
CA ASN A 68 -11.40 21.17 -0.27
C ASN A 68 -10.59 20.82 -1.53
N LYS A 69 -9.43 20.17 -1.39
CA LYS A 69 -8.57 19.74 -2.50
C LYS A 69 -8.83 18.30 -2.92
N THR A 70 -9.68 17.59 -2.18
CA THR A 70 -9.99 16.18 -2.40
C THR A 70 -11.49 15.98 -2.48
N PRO A 71 -11.95 15.02 -3.30
CA PRO A 71 -13.38 14.73 -3.46
C PRO A 71 -13.89 13.90 -2.28
N MET A 72 -15.02 13.20 -2.45
CA MET A 72 -15.59 12.29 -1.47
C MET A 72 -14.58 11.36 -0.79
N TRP A 73 -14.72 11.27 0.54
CA TRP A 73 -13.96 10.35 1.38
C TRP A 73 -14.80 9.12 1.75
N GLU A 74 -14.45 7.98 1.17
CA GLU A 74 -14.98 6.67 1.54
C GLU A 74 -14.03 5.95 2.53
N CYS A 75 -14.52 4.90 3.16
CA CYS A 75 -13.73 3.97 3.98
C CYS A 75 -12.64 4.63 4.86
N PRO A 76 -12.97 5.65 5.68
CA PRO A 76 -11.96 6.30 6.51
C PRO A 76 -11.35 5.34 7.53
N ASP A 77 -10.10 5.62 7.88
CA ASP A 77 -9.39 4.96 8.97
C ASP A 77 -8.61 5.98 9.80
N PHE A 78 -8.65 5.85 11.12
CA PHE A 78 -7.99 6.78 12.04
C PHE A 78 -7.39 6.03 13.22
N TYR A 79 -6.06 6.08 13.33
CA TYR A 79 -5.35 5.26 14.30
C TYR A 79 -3.97 5.81 14.65
N PRO A 80 -3.44 5.48 15.85
CA PRO A 80 -2.09 5.82 16.24
C PRO A 80 -1.06 4.82 15.69
N VAL A 81 0.15 5.33 15.46
CA VAL A 81 1.39 4.59 15.18
C VAL A 81 2.49 5.06 16.13
N SER A 82 3.32 4.13 16.61
CA SER A 82 4.41 4.48 17.54
C SER A 82 5.52 5.22 16.82
N ILE A 83 6.02 6.29 17.44
CA ILE A 83 7.26 6.95 17.02
C ILE A 83 8.41 6.05 17.48
N ASN A 84 9.31 5.66 16.56
CA ASN A 84 10.44 4.75 16.80
C ASN A 84 10.08 3.37 17.38
N GLY A 85 8.81 2.99 17.41
CA GLY A 85 8.36 1.69 17.91
C GLY A 85 8.34 0.62 16.83
N MET A 86 8.56 -0.62 17.24
CA MET A 86 8.48 -1.80 16.36
C MET A 86 7.12 -2.51 16.41
N TYR A 87 6.19 -1.98 17.20
CA TYR A 87 4.90 -2.58 17.47
C TYR A 87 3.76 -1.66 17.03
N GLY A 88 2.62 -2.29 16.71
CA GLY A 88 1.37 -1.58 16.49
C GLY A 88 0.80 -1.04 17.80
N VAL A 89 -0.05 -0.04 17.67
CA VAL A 89 -0.67 0.65 18.80
C VAL A 89 -2.18 0.47 18.74
N ASP A 90 -2.78 0.14 19.88
CA ASP A 90 -4.23 0.08 20.03
C ASP A 90 -4.88 1.42 19.67
N THR A 91 -6.03 1.40 19.00
CA THR A 91 -6.70 2.61 18.51
C THR A 91 -7.09 3.58 19.63
N SER A 92 -7.31 3.11 20.86
CA SER A 92 -7.63 3.94 22.02
C SER A 92 -6.40 4.39 22.80
N SER A 93 -5.18 3.99 22.41
CA SER A 93 -3.96 4.38 23.09
C SER A 93 -3.74 5.89 23.07
N GLN A 94 -3.27 6.44 24.19
CA GLN A 94 -2.94 7.84 24.37
C GLN A 94 -1.45 8.03 24.70
N ASP A 95 -0.61 7.13 24.20
CA ASP A 95 0.84 7.25 24.36
C ASP A 95 1.33 8.54 23.68
N LYS A 96 2.11 9.34 24.43
CA LYS A 96 2.68 10.61 23.97
C LYS A 96 3.70 10.40 22.84
N PHE A 97 4.25 9.20 22.70
CA PHE A 97 5.19 8.84 21.65
C PHE A 97 4.48 8.21 20.43
N THR A 98 3.35 8.81 20.03
CA THR A 98 2.58 8.36 18.86
C THR A 98 2.34 9.49 17.88
N LYS A 99 2.20 9.10 16.62
CA LYS A 99 1.65 9.91 15.53
C LYS A 99 0.31 9.30 15.12
N TYR A 100 -0.59 10.10 14.59
CA TYR A 100 -1.89 9.63 14.10
C TYR A 100 -1.90 9.60 12.58
N VAL A 101 -2.51 8.54 12.05
CA VAL A 101 -2.79 8.37 10.63
C VAL A 101 -4.26 8.67 10.41
N LEU A 102 -4.57 9.59 9.50
CA LEU A 102 -5.90 9.73 8.93
C LEU A 102 -5.83 9.26 7.48
N LYS A 103 -6.60 8.22 7.15
CA LYS A 103 -6.72 7.68 5.80
C LYS A 103 -8.15 7.82 5.31
N ALA A 104 -8.31 8.08 4.01
CA ALA A 104 -9.57 7.95 3.29
C ALA A 104 -9.35 7.32 1.90
N SER A 105 -10.38 6.66 1.41
CA SER A 105 -10.50 6.17 0.03
C SER A 105 -11.14 7.28 -0.81
N MET A 106 -10.42 7.82 -1.78
CA MET A 106 -10.88 9.00 -2.54
C MET A 106 -11.74 8.54 -3.71
N PHE A 107 -13.04 8.88 -3.73
CA PHE A 107 -13.93 8.60 -4.85
C PHE A 107 -14.11 9.88 -5.69
N PRO A 108 -14.03 9.85 -7.03
CA PRO A 108 -13.89 8.68 -7.91
C PRO A 108 -12.43 8.37 -8.32
N LEU A 109 -11.43 8.81 -7.54
CA LEU A 109 -10.02 8.61 -7.89
C LEU A 109 -9.54 7.16 -7.69
N ASP A 110 -10.32 6.33 -7.00
CA ASP A 110 -10.04 4.92 -6.71
C ASP A 110 -8.64 4.68 -6.08
N HIS A 111 -8.22 5.62 -5.22
CA HIS A 111 -6.96 5.55 -4.48
C HIS A 111 -7.14 5.78 -2.99
N ASP A 112 -6.42 4.99 -2.20
CA ASP A 112 -6.32 5.16 -0.76
C ASP A 112 -5.17 6.10 -0.41
N LYS A 113 -5.51 7.27 0.16
CA LYS A 113 -4.55 8.28 0.57
C LYS A 113 -4.56 8.45 2.09
N TYR A 114 -3.41 8.77 2.66
CA TYR A 114 -3.31 9.07 4.08
C TYR A 114 -2.44 10.29 4.37
N ILE A 115 -2.70 10.91 5.52
CA ILE A 115 -1.87 11.96 6.10
C ILE A 115 -1.49 11.58 7.53
N LEU A 116 -0.37 12.14 7.98
CA LEU A 116 0.15 11.96 9.33
C LEU A 116 -0.04 13.25 10.11
N GLY A 117 -0.24 13.13 11.41
CA GLY A 117 -0.38 14.29 12.28
C GLY A 117 -0.39 13.95 13.75
N SER A 118 -0.75 14.93 14.57
CA SER A 118 -1.00 14.75 16.00
C SER A 118 -2.50 14.82 16.28
N TYR A 119 -2.96 14.16 17.34
CA TYR A 119 -4.36 14.18 17.75
C TYR A 119 -4.47 14.44 19.23
N SER A 120 -5.32 15.40 19.59
CA SER A 120 -5.64 15.73 20.97
C SER A 120 -7.09 15.32 21.27
N VAL A 121 -7.23 14.30 22.12
CA VAL A 121 -8.56 13.83 22.56
C VAL A 121 -9.29 14.87 23.41
N LYS A 122 -8.55 15.78 24.08
CA LYS A 122 -9.14 16.82 24.95
C LYS A 122 -10.13 17.72 24.19
N ASN A 123 -9.80 18.07 22.95
CA ASN A 123 -10.61 18.93 22.08
C ASN A 123 -11.08 18.22 20.80
N ASP A 124 -10.78 16.92 20.66
CA ASP A 124 -10.98 16.13 19.44
C ASP A 124 -10.47 16.83 18.18
N HIS A 125 -9.22 17.29 18.25
CA HIS A 125 -8.57 18.00 17.15
C HIS A 125 -7.42 17.17 16.58
N PHE A 126 -7.47 16.91 15.28
CA PHE A 126 -6.38 16.35 14.50
C PHE A 126 -5.63 17.49 13.79
N SER A 127 -4.32 17.55 13.98
CA SER A 127 -3.44 18.54 13.37
C SER A 127 -2.48 17.80 12.41
N PRO A 128 -2.72 17.85 11.09
CA PRO A 128 -1.85 17.18 10.13
C PRO A 128 -0.49 17.89 10.01
N ASP A 129 0.58 17.12 9.83
CA ASP A 129 1.91 17.65 9.53
C ASP A 129 1.94 18.27 8.12
N THR A 130 1.23 17.64 7.20
CA THR A 130 0.99 18.12 5.84
C THR A 130 -0.38 17.61 5.43
N ASP A 131 -1.24 18.51 4.99
CA ASP A 131 -2.59 18.17 4.56
C ASP A 131 -2.59 17.54 3.16
N PHE A 132 -3.70 16.91 2.78
CA PHE A 132 -3.90 16.41 1.42
C PHE A 132 -3.72 17.55 0.41
N LYS A 133 -2.86 17.34 -0.57
CA LYS A 133 -2.58 18.28 -1.64
C LYS A 133 -3.53 18.11 -2.83
N GLY A 134 -4.12 16.92 -2.99
CA GLY A 134 -5.02 16.62 -4.10
C GLY A 134 -4.28 16.19 -5.37
N ASP A 135 -2.97 15.94 -5.30
CA ASP A 135 -2.12 15.61 -6.44
C ASP A 135 -1.40 14.25 -6.26
N ALA A 136 -0.40 13.98 -7.11
CA ALA A 136 0.38 12.75 -7.12
C ALA A 136 1.38 12.63 -5.96
N SER A 137 1.65 13.72 -5.24
CA SER A 137 2.57 13.74 -4.10
C SER A 137 1.92 13.32 -2.77
N ASP A 138 0.59 13.15 -2.74
CA ASP A 138 -0.11 12.58 -1.59
C ASP A 138 0.34 11.14 -1.33
N LEU A 139 0.56 10.83 -0.04
CA LEU A 139 0.97 9.49 0.38
C LEU A 139 -0.16 8.48 0.17
N ARG A 140 0.19 7.31 -0.38
CA ARG A 140 -0.72 6.18 -0.58
C ARG A 140 -0.20 4.95 0.17
N TYR A 141 -1.10 4.06 0.57
CA TYR A 141 -0.65 2.73 1.01
C TYR A 141 -0.07 1.93 -0.15
N ASP A 142 -0.64 2.07 -1.34
CA ASP A 142 -0.24 1.33 -2.51
C ASP A 142 -0.48 2.21 -3.74
N TYR A 143 0.47 2.20 -4.67
CA TYR A 143 0.46 3.06 -5.85
C TYR A 143 -0.10 2.35 -7.09
N GLY A 144 -0.59 1.11 -6.95
CA GLY A 144 -1.33 0.38 -7.98
C GLY A 144 -2.83 0.24 -7.67
N LYS A 145 -3.41 -0.92 -7.99
CA LYS A 145 -4.82 -1.24 -7.70
C LYS A 145 -4.97 -1.61 -6.23
N PHE A 146 -5.47 -0.69 -5.41
CA PHE A 146 -5.69 -0.91 -3.99
C PHE A 146 -6.69 0.12 -3.44
N TYR A 147 -7.80 -0.36 -2.91
CA TYR A 147 -8.89 0.51 -2.47
C TYR A 147 -9.60 -0.01 -1.22
N ALA A 148 -10.42 0.85 -0.61
CA ALA A 148 -11.28 0.53 0.53
C ALA A 148 -10.52 -0.14 1.69
N SER A 149 -9.24 0.20 1.86
CA SER A 149 -8.40 -0.43 2.88
C SER A 149 -8.81 -0.06 4.30
N LYS A 150 -8.62 -1.00 5.21
CA LYS A 150 -8.96 -0.84 6.62
C LYS A 150 -7.97 -1.60 7.48
N SER A 151 -7.53 -0.95 8.55
CA SER A 151 -6.62 -1.55 9.51
C SER A 151 -7.33 -1.99 10.79
N PHE A 152 -6.71 -2.93 11.49
CA PHE A 152 -7.08 -3.27 12.87
C PHE A 152 -5.83 -3.54 13.70
N PHE A 153 -5.96 -3.43 15.02
CA PHE A 153 -4.91 -3.80 15.95
C PHE A 153 -5.00 -5.29 16.32
N ASP A 154 -3.99 -6.07 15.94
CA ASP A 154 -3.79 -7.44 16.38
C ASP A 154 -3.11 -7.43 17.75
N SER A 155 -3.91 -7.45 18.81
CA SER A 155 -3.45 -7.44 20.20
C SER A 155 -2.61 -8.66 20.56
N SER A 156 -2.82 -9.80 19.89
CA SER A 156 -2.09 -11.05 20.15
C SER A 156 -0.60 -10.95 19.79
N LYS A 157 -0.29 -10.18 18.74
CA LYS A 157 1.08 -9.97 18.23
C LYS A 157 1.55 -8.52 18.31
N LYS A 158 0.75 -7.65 18.93
CA LYS A 158 1.04 -6.22 19.11
C LYS A 158 1.44 -5.55 17.79
N ARG A 159 0.63 -5.71 16.76
CA ARG A 159 0.87 -5.13 15.43
C ARG A 159 -0.41 -4.59 14.82
N ARG A 160 -0.30 -3.62 13.93
CA ARG A 160 -1.43 -3.14 13.13
C ARG A 160 -1.42 -3.83 11.78
N ILE A 161 -2.54 -4.46 11.41
CA ILE A 161 -2.69 -5.19 10.16
C ILE A 161 -3.60 -4.40 9.23
N LEU A 162 -3.18 -4.20 7.99
CA LEU A 162 -3.93 -3.60 6.89
C LEU A 162 -4.49 -4.68 5.98
N TRP A 163 -5.77 -4.51 5.62
CA TRP A 163 -6.42 -5.19 4.50
C TRP A 163 -6.74 -4.17 3.41
N GLY A 164 -6.66 -4.57 2.14
CA GLY A 164 -7.07 -3.74 1.00
C GLY A 164 -7.75 -4.56 -0.09
N TRP A 165 -8.81 -4.00 -0.64
CA TRP A 165 -9.55 -4.59 -1.75
C TRP A 165 -8.86 -4.29 -3.08
N ILE A 166 -8.74 -5.32 -3.91
CA ILE A 166 -8.13 -5.26 -5.23
C ILE A 166 -9.20 -5.62 -6.25
N ASN A 167 -9.71 -4.61 -6.96
CA ASN A 167 -10.68 -4.81 -8.02
C ASN A 167 -10.04 -5.48 -9.25
N GLU A 168 -10.88 -5.85 -10.22
CA GLU A 168 -10.44 -6.50 -11.44
C GLU A 168 -9.76 -5.52 -12.40
N ALA A 169 -8.92 -6.05 -13.29
CA ALA A 169 -8.38 -5.35 -14.47
C ALA A 169 -8.86 -6.03 -15.78
N GLY A 170 -9.81 -6.96 -15.65
CA GLY A 170 -10.47 -7.63 -16.76
C GLY A 170 -11.74 -6.91 -17.18
N THR A 171 -12.30 -7.31 -18.31
CA THR A 171 -13.56 -6.77 -18.81
C THR A 171 -14.77 -7.34 -18.05
N GLU A 172 -15.90 -6.64 -18.05
CA GLU A 172 -17.14 -7.14 -17.44
C GLU A 172 -17.59 -8.51 -17.99
N PRO A 173 -17.57 -8.78 -19.32
CA PRO A 173 -17.83 -10.12 -19.84
C PRO A 173 -16.90 -11.20 -19.29
N ASP A 174 -15.62 -10.90 -19.07
CA ASP A 174 -14.67 -11.85 -18.48
C ASP A 174 -15.00 -12.17 -17.03
N VAL A 175 -15.37 -11.14 -16.27
CA VAL A 175 -15.78 -11.25 -14.87
C VAL A 175 -17.03 -12.12 -14.75
N ILE A 176 -18.04 -11.89 -15.59
CA ILE A 176 -19.26 -12.71 -15.66
C ILE A 176 -18.90 -14.15 -16.02
N LYS A 177 -18.08 -14.35 -17.06
CA LYS A 177 -17.70 -15.67 -17.56
C LYS A 177 -16.94 -16.51 -16.52
N LYS A 178 -16.02 -15.89 -15.77
CA LYS A 178 -15.25 -16.61 -14.73
C LYS A 178 -16.03 -16.78 -13.42
N GLY A 179 -17.12 -16.04 -13.23
CA GLY A 179 -18.06 -16.21 -12.12
C GLY A 179 -17.62 -15.61 -10.77
N TRP A 180 -16.61 -14.73 -10.76
CA TRP A 180 -16.16 -14.04 -9.54
C TRP A 180 -15.46 -12.71 -9.88
N SER A 181 -15.37 -11.79 -8.91
CA SER A 181 -14.71 -10.49 -9.07
C SER A 181 -14.13 -10.01 -7.75
N GLY A 182 -12.90 -9.50 -7.78
CA GLY A 182 -12.26 -8.87 -6.64
C GLY A 182 -11.46 -9.84 -5.78
N LEU A 183 -10.34 -9.34 -5.26
CA LEU A 183 -9.45 -10.03 -4.32
C LEU A 183 -9.21 -9.14 -3.10
N GLN A 184 -8.66 -9.73 -2.05
CA GLN A 184 -7.99 -8.99 -0.99
C GLN A 184 -6.48 -9.10 -1.19
N SER A 185 -5.74 -8.04 -0.90
CA SER A 185 -4.27 -8.12 -0.78
C SER A 185 -3.89 -9.11 0.32
N VAL A 186 -2.66 -9.64 0.27
CA VAL A 186 -2.08 -10.27 1.46
C VAL A 186 -2.06 -9.23 2.59
N PRO A 187 -2.50 -9.58 3.82
CA PRO A 187 -2.52 -8.61 4.91
C PRO A 187 -1.11 -8.09 5.22
N ARG A 188 -1.00 -6.79 5.48
CA ARG A 188 0.28 -6.11 5.68
C ARG A 188 0.39 -5.58 7.10
N SER A 189 1.54 -5.75 7.74
CA SER A 189 1.84 -5.05 8.99
C SER A 189 2.22 -3.61 8.65
N ILE A 190 1.74 -2.63 9.42
CA ILE A 190 2.06 -1.20 9.25
C ILE A 190 2.91 -0.71 10.41
N LEU A 191 3.95 0.06 10.10
CA LEU A 191 4.73 0.85 11.05
C LEU A 191 4.99 2.26 10.51
N LEU A 192 5.40 3.17 11.39
CA LEU A 192 5.91 4.48 10.98
C LEU A 192 7.36 4.33 10.49
N GLY A 193 7.68 4.91 9.34
CA GLY A 193 9.05 4.92 8.81
C GLY A 193 10.01 5.70 9.71
N LYS A 194 11.30 5.38 9.67
CA LYS A 194 12.32 5.94 10.57
C LYS A 194 12.45 7.47 10.51
N ASN A 195 12.16 8.07 9.35
CA ASN A 195 12.15 9.52 9.15
C ASN A 195 10.83 10.20 9.57
N HIS A 196 9.84 9.40 10.02
CA HIS A 196 8.51 9.81 10.46
C HIS A 196 7.66 10.52 9.40
N LYS A 197 8.04 10.46 8.12
CA LYS A 197 7.34 11.13 7.00
C LYS A 197 6.33 10.24 6.29
N GLN A 198 6.47 8.92 6.39
CA GLN A 198 5.58 7.96 5.73
C GLN A 198 5.45 6.68 6.54
N LEU A 199 4.49 5.84 6.17
CA LEU A 199 4.30 4.50 6.71
C LEU A 199 5.14 3.49 5.91
N ILE A 200 5.51 2.40 6.57
CA ILE A 200 6.16 1.22 5.97
C ILE A 200 5.20 0.04 6.11
N GLN A 201 5.10 -0.76 5.05
CA GLN A 201 4.22 -1.92 5.00
C GLN A 201 4.97 -3.18 4.62
N TRP A 202 4.71 -4.28 5.31
CA TRP A 202 5.29 -5.57 4.96
C TRP A 202 4.27 -6.70 5.07
N PRO A 203 4.22 -7.67 4.13
CA PRO A 203 3.36 -8.83 4.26
C PRO A 203 3.52 -9.50 5.62
N ILE A 204 2.41 -9.89 6.25
CA ILE A 204 2.47 -10.56 7.55
C ILE A 204 3.35 -11.81 7.48
N LYS A 205 4.19 -12.02 8.50
CA LYS A 205 5.16 -13.13 8.56
C LYS A 205 4.53 -14.51 8.35
N GLU A 206 3.24 -14.66 8.64
CA GLU A 206 2.50 -15.90 8.42
C GLU A 206 2.44 -16.33 6.96
N VAL A 207 2.50 -15.40 6.00
CA VAL A 207 2.54 -15.75 4.57
C VAL A 207 3.77 -16.61 4.25
N GLU A 208 4.87 -16.42 4.97
CA GLU A 208 6.12 -17.15 4.78
C GLU A 208 5.98 -18.65 5.12
N LYS A 209 4.96 -19.04 5.88
CA LYS A 209 4.63 -20.47 6.14
C LYS A 209 4.16 -21.19 4.86
N LEU A 210 3.85 -20.44 3.81
CA LEU A 210 3.51 -20.99 2.50
C LEU A 210 4.75 -21.26 1.63
N ARG A 211 5.92 -20.72 1.98
CA ARG A 211 7.17 -20.96 1.25
C ARG A 211 7.50 -22.45 1.24
N MET A 212 7.84 -22.96 0.06
CA MET A 212 8.27 -24.33 -0.19
C MET A 212 9.73 -24.33 -0.69
N LYS A 213 9.99 -25.01 -1.82
CA LYS A 213 11.30 -25.07 -2.46
C LYS A 213 11.84 -23.66 -2.71
N LYS A 214 13.09 -23.45 -2.26
CA LYS A 214 13.86 -22.23 -2.41
C LYS A 214 14.88 -22.37 -3.54
N VAL A 215 15.07 -21.29 -4.30
CA VAL A 215 16.18 -21.09 -5.24
C VAL A 215 16.87 -19.78 -4.86
N SER A 216 18.21 -19.78 -4.87
CA SER A 216 18.99 -18.62 -4.45
C SER A 216 20.14 -18.32 -5.42
N PHE A 217 20.36 -17.04 -5.68
CA PHE A 217 21.57 -16.53 -6.32
C PHE A 217 22.27 -15.56 -5.37
N HIS A 218 23.60 -15.56 -5.40
CA HIS A 218 24.44 -14.65 -4.61
C HIS A 218 25.49 -14.04 -5.52
N ASP A 219 25.77 -12.76 -5.31
CA ASP A 219 26.79 -11.98 -6.03
C ASP A 219 26.79 -12.23 -7.54
N LYS A 220 25.59 -12.28 -8.12
CA LYS A 220 25.39 -12.55 -9.54
C LYS A 220 25.42 -11.23 -10.31
N GLU A 221 26.42 -11.05 -11.15
CA GLU A 221 26.47 -9.96 -12.11
C GLU A 221 25.32 -10.09 -13.12
N LEU A 222 24.61 -8.97 -13.34
CA LEU A 222 23.53 -8.82 -14.29
C LEU A 222 23.90 -7.70 -15.26
N LYS A 223 24.45 -8.09 -16.40
CA LYS A 223 24.99 -7.17 -17.41
C LYS A 223 23.90 -6.27 -18.01
N GLY A 224 24.29 -5.09 -18.45
CA GLY A 224 23.41 -4.19 -19.18
C GLY A 224 22.80 -4.86 -20.42
N GLY A 225 21.48 -4.75 -20.58
CA GLY A 225 20.70 -5.40 -21.64
C GLY A 225 20.53 -6.92 -21.49
N SER A 226 20.77 -7.50 -20.31
CA SER A 226 20.70 -8.94 -20.09
C SER A 226 19.58 -9.36 -19.14
N ALA A 227 19.21 -10.64 -19.20
CA ALA A 227 18.29 -11.27 -18.27
C ALA A 227 18.79 -12.65 -17.85
N VAL A 228 18.51 -13.03 -16.61
CA VAL A 228 18.85 -14.32 -16.02
C VAL A 228 17.56 -14.99 -15.55
N LYS A 229 17.30 -16.19 -16.07
CA LYS A 229 16.17 -17.03 -15.65
C LYS A 229 16.39 -17.54 -14.23
N VAL A 230 15.32 -17.58 -13.43
CA VAL A 230 15.28 -18.24 -12.11
C VAL A 230 14.59 -19.60 -12.26
N PRO A 231 15.34 -20.70 -12.47
CA PRO A 231 14.75 -21.99 -12.78
C PRO A 231 14.22 -22.69 -11.52
N GLY A 232 13.37 -23.70 -11.71
CA GLY A 232 13.04 -24.65 -10.65
C GLY A 232 12.09 -24.14 -9.57
N ILE A 233 11.35 -23.06 -9.85
CA ILE A 233 10.26 -22.53 -9.02
C ILE A 233 8.93 -22.52 -9.79
N THR A 234 7.80 -22.53 -9.07
CA THR A 234 6.47 -22.32 -9.65
C THR A 234 6.24 -20.82 -9.86
N ALA A 235 6.62 -20.27 -11.02
CA ALA A 235 6.68 -18.82 -11.22
C ALA A 235 5.32 -18.12 -11.14
N SER A 236 4.23 -18.83 -11.45
CA SER A 236 2.88 -18.31 -11.30
C SER A 236 2.38 -18.25 -9.85
N GLN A 237 3.09 -18.84 -8.88
CA GLN A 237 2.74 -18.78 -7.46
C GLN A 237 4.02 -18.80 -6.59
N ALA A 238 4.61 -17.63 -6.37
CA ALA A 238 5.94 -17.48 -5.78
C ALA A 238 6.06 -16.27 -4.85
N ASP A 239 7.07 -16.30 -3.99
CA ASP A 239 7.56 -15.17 -3.19
C ASP A 239 9.02 -14.96 -3.56
N VAL A 240 9.39 -13.75 -3.97
CA VAL A 240 10.71 -13.43 -4.49
C VAL A 240 11.26 -12.22 -3.74
N GLU A 241 12.45 -12.34 -3.18
CA GLU A 241 13.17 -11.25 -2.54
C GLU A 241 14.51 -11.04 -3.25
N VAL A 242 14.79 -9.81 -3.67
CA VAL A 242 16.03 -9.44 -4.37
C VAL A 242 16.66 -8.23 -3.69
N LEU A 243 17.98 -8.28 -3.56
CA LEU A 243 18.83 -7.18 -3.14
C LEU A 243 19.79 -6.85 -4.27
N PHE A 244 19.68 -5.63 -4.79
CA PHE A 244 20.57 -5.09 -5.79
C PHE A 244 21.63 -4.22 -5.13
N ASN A 245 22.87 -4.37 -5.62
CA ASN A 245 23.96 -3.44 -5.37
C ASN A 245 24.27 -2.71 -6.67
N LEU A 246 24.20 -1.40 -6.63
CA LEU A 246 24.49 -0.57 -7.80
C LEU A 246 25.99 -0.29 -7.89
N PRO A 247 26.51 -0.10 -9.11
CA PRO A 247 27.81 0.54 -9.28
C PRO A 247 27.74 2.02 -8.84
N SER A 248 28.82 2.75 -9.06
CA SER A 248 28.91 4.20 -8.82
C SER A 248 27.71 4.96 -9.41
N LEU A 249 27.03 5.74 -8.58
CA LEU A 249 25.90 6.59 -8.98
C LEU A 249 26.28 7.80 -9.84
N LYS A 250 27.57 8.02 -10.11
CA LYS A 250 28.06 9.11 -10.97
C LYS A 250 27.50 9.07 -12.40
N GLU A 251 27.04 7.90 -12.83
CA GLU A 251 26.50 7.67 -14.17
C GLU A 251 24.97 7.53 -14.18
N ALA A 252 24.31 7.84 -13.06
CA ALA A 252 22.86 7.92 -12.97
C ALA A 252 22.32 9.02 -13.91
N GLU A 253 21.15 8.80 -14.50
CA GLU A 253 20.51 9.81 -15.35
C GLU A 253 20.07 11.00 -14.49
N LEU A 254 20.30 12.23 -14.97
CA LEU A 254 19.77 13.41 -14.29
C LEU A 254 18.25 13.45 -14.46
N MET A 255 17.52 13.48 -13.35
CA MET A 255 16.07 13.73 -13.40
C MET A 255 15.79 15.17 -13.81
N ASP A 256 14.85 15.33 -14.75
CA ASP A 256 14.21 16.62 -14.99
C ASP A 256 13.36 16.99 -13.75
N PRO A 257 13.55 18.18 -13.14
CA PRO A 257 12.75 18.65 -12.00
C PRO A 257 11.24 18.68 -12.24
N SER A 258 10.79 18.67 -13.50
CA SER A 258 9.37 18.57 -13.86
C SER A 258 8.79 17.15 -13.68
N TRP A 259 9.63 16.12 -13.48
CA TRP A 259 9.21 14.73 -13.28
C TRP A 259 8.69 14.49 -11.86
N VAL A 260 7.52 15.04 -11.57
CA VAL A 260 6.88 14.95 -10.26
C VAL A 260 5.84 13.83 -10.15
N VAL A 261 5.50 13.17 -11.27
CA VAL A 261 4.50 12.11 -11.33
C VAL A 261 5.16 10.77 -11.68
N PRO A 262 5.41 9.88 -10.69
CA PRO A 262 6.19 8.66 -10.91
C PRO A 262 5.49 7.68 -11.87
N GLN A 263 4.15 7.65 -11.87
CA GLN A 263 3.39 6.80 -12.79
C GLN A 263 3.59 7.22 -14.25
N LEU A 264 3.59 8.52 -14.54
CA LEU A 264 3.83 9.03 -15.89
C LEU A 264 5.25 8.68 -16.34
N LEU A 265 6.23 8.89 -15.44
CA LEU A 265 7.62 8.51 -15.69
C LEU A 265 7.72 7.02 -16.06
N CYS A 266 7.16 6.12 -15.25
CA CYS A 266 7.17 4.68 -15.54
C CYS A 266 6.45 4.30 -16.85
N SER A 267 5.42 5.05 -17.25
CA SER A 267 4.68 4.78 -18.49
C SER A 267 5.41 5.21 -19.76
N GLN A 268 6.14 6.33 -19.71
CA GLN A 268 6.94 6.85 -20.83
C GLN A 268 8.24 6.07 -20.97
N ASN A 269 8.80 5.67 -19.83
CA ASN A 269 10.05 4.97 -19.70
C ASN A 269 9.82 3.52 -19.26
N ALA A 270 9.01 2.81 -20.05
CA ALA A 270 8.65 1.41 -19.79
C ALA A 270 9.91 0.58 -19.48
N ALA A 271 9.81 -0.36 -18.55
CA ALA A 271 10.94 -1.17 -18.10
C ALA A 271 11.58 -2.00 -19.23
N SER A 272 10.89 -2.14 -20.37
CA SER A 272 11.36 -2.78 -21.60
C SER A 272 12.15 -1.88 -22.56
N VAL A 273 12.23 -0.57 -22.30
CA VAL A 273 12.99 0.36 -23.14
C VAL A 273 14.46 0.30 -22.75
N ARG A 274 15.34 0.18 -23.75
CA ARG A 274 16.80 0.23 -23.55
C ARG A 274 17.19 1.68 -23.24
N GLY A 275 17.67 1.94 -22.04
CA GLY A 275 18.08 3.26 -21.54
C GLY A 275 19.31 3.16 -20.63
N LYS A 276 19.87 4.29 -20.18
CA LYS A 276 20.90 4.23 -19.13
C LYS A 276 20.15 3.99 -17.83
N SER A 277 20.23 2.77 -17.30
CA SER A 277 19.76 2.31 -15.99
C SER A 277 18.87 3.31 -15.21
N PHE A 278 17.57 3.02 -15.05
CA PHE A 278 16.61 3.89 -14.34
C PHE A 278 16.93 4.03 -12.83
N PHE A 279 17.95 4.83 -12.56
CA PHE A 279 18.26 5.50 -11.31
C PHE A 279 18.39 6.95 -11.72
N ALA A 280 17.43 7.76 -11.31
CA ALA A 280 17.39 9.11 -11.79
C ALA A 280 17.74 10.03 -10.61
N SER A 281 18.96 10.57 -10.62
CA SER A 281 19.47 11.46 -9.57
C SER A 281 19.03 12.89 -9.89
N LEU A 282 18.49 13.62 -8.92
CA LEU A 282 18.16 15.03 -9.10
C LEU A 282 19.22 15.86 -8.38
N GLU A 283 20.09 16.51 -9.16
CA GLU A 283 21.06 17.46 -8.62
C GLU A 283 20.45 18.86 -8.61
N ALA A 284 19.51 19.06 -7.67
CA ALA A 284 19.15 20.37 -7.15
C ALA A 284 18.85 20.17 -5.66
N SER A 285 19.91 20.14 -4.85
CA SER A 285 19.97 19.74 -3.43
C SER A 285 19.97 18.22 -3.15
N MET A 286 21.10 17.57 -3.44
CA MET A 286 21.59 16.34 -2.78
C MET A 286 20.57 15.23 -2.41
N THR A 287 19.67 14.80 -3.32
CA THR A 287 18.88 13.58 -3.10
C THR A 287 18.74 12.77 -4.38
N ASN A 288 19.29 11.56 -4.39
CA ASN A 288 19.06 10.58 -5.46
C ASN A 288 17.62 10.06 -5.35
N VAL A 289 16.80 10.19 -6.40
CA VAL A 289 15.39 9.76 -6.36
C VAL A 289 15.25 8.41 -7.05
N LEU A 290 14.84 7.39 -6.30
CA LEU A 290 14.62 6.07 -6.85
C LEU A 290 13.15 5.89 -7.23
N CYS A 291 12.87 5.56 -8.49
CA CYS A 291 11.53 5.23 -8.95
C CYS A 291 11.32 3.71 -8.98
N SER A 292 10.21 3.24 -8.42
CA SER A 292 9.74 1.86 -8.53
C SER A 292 8.57 1.83 -9.52
N CYS A 293 8.65 0.94 -10.50
CA CYS A 293 7.64 0.80 -11.56
C CYS A 293 7.04 -0.61 -11.56
N SER A 294 5.73 -0.69 -11.79
CA SER A 294 5.03 -1.92 -12.20
C SER A 294 4.47 -1.69 -13.59
N ASP A 295 5.10 -2.32 -14.58
CA ASP A 295 4.72 -2.20 -15.99
C ASP A 295 4.02 -3.48 -16.46
N GLN A 296 2.73 -3.35 -16.74
CA GLN A 296 1.87 -4.43 -17.24
C GLN A 296 1.38 -4.18 -18.66
N SER A 297 1.96 -3.21 -19.38
CA SER A 297 1.61 -2.88 -20.77
C SER A 297 1.69 -4.10 -21.71
N ARG A 298 2.57 -5.06 -21.40
CA ARG A 298 2.77 -6.32 -22.13
C ARG A 298 2.36 -7.56 -21.33
N SER A 299 1.52 -7.39 -20.31
CA SER A 299 1.14 -8.47 -19.40
C SER A 299 0.22 -9.53 -20.03
N SER A 300 -0.42 -9.22 -21.16
CA SER A 300 -1.30 -10.16 -21.86
C SER A 300 -1.36 -9.90 -23.36
N LEU A 301 -1.70 -10.94 -24.13
CA LEU A 301 -2.05 -10.86 -25.54
C LEU A 301 -3.56 -10.63 -25.76
N ARG A 302 -4.33 -10.47 -24.68
CA ARG A 302 -5.77 -10.22 -24.73
C ARG A 302 -6.01 -8.72 -24.81
N GLU A 303 -6.88 -8.32 -25.72
CA GLU A 303 -7.33 -6.93 -25.87
C GLU A 303 -8.38 -6.58 -24.79
N GLY A 304 -8.54 -5.28 -24.53
CA GLY A 304 -9.56 -4.75 -23.63
C GLY A 304 -9.28 -4.88 -22.13
N LEU A 305 -8.12 -5.42 -21.74
CA LEU A 305 -7.69 -5.44 -20.33
C LEU A 305 -7.15 -4.07 -19.90
N ASP A 306 -7.34 -3.73 -18.64
CA ASP A 306 -6.64 -2.60 -18.01
C ASP A 306 -5.17 -2.99 -17.77
N THR A 307 -4.29 -2.47 -18.62
CA THR A 307 -2.84 -2.67 -18.55
C THR A 307 -2.09 -1.40 -18.11
N THR A 308 -2.77 -0.52 -17.37
CA THR A 308 -2.21 0.74 -16.87
C THR A 308 -0.93 0.49 -16.09
N THR A 309 0.19 1.13 -16.45
CA THR A 309 1.44 1.09 -15.68
C THR A 309 1.32 1.91 -14.39
N TYR A 310 1.96 1.45 -13.32
CA TYR A 310 2.01 2.13 -12.01
C TYR A 310 3.44 2.53 -11.64
N GLY A 311 3.58 3.56 -10.81
CA GLY A 311 4.87 4.06 -10.37
C GLY A 311 4.83 4.75 -9.01
N ALA A 312 5.93 4.65 -8.28
CA ALA A 312 6.09 5.26 -6.96
C ALA A 312 7.55 5.68 -6.72
N PHE A 313 7.77 6.83 -6.10
CA PHE A 313 9.10 7.19 -5.60
C PHE A 313 9.41 6.43 -4.30
N MET A 314 10.67 6.04 -4.15
CA MET A 314 11.20 5.37 -2.98
C MET A 314 12.16 6.29 -2.25
N ASP A 315 11.85 6.55 -0.98
CA ASP A 315 12.69 7.32 -0.07
C ASP A 315 13.83 6.46 0.50
N ILE A 316 14.84 6.25 -0.34
CA ILE A 316 16.06 5.48 -0.07
C ILE A 316 17.23 6.23 -0.65
N ASP A 317 18.34 6.31 0.08
CA ASP A 317 19.61 6.77 -0.50
C ASP A 317 20.41 5.57 -1.05
N PRO A 318 20.46 5.37 -2.38
CA PRO A 318 21.20 4.26 -2.99
C PRO A 318 22.73 4.34 -2.77
N SER A 319 23.25 5.48 -2.29
CA SER A 319 24.68 5.63 -1.94
C SER A 319 25.04 4.90 -0.64
N HIS A 320 24.04 4.65 0.21
CA HIS A 320 24.23 4.12 1.56
C HIS A 320 23.38 2.87 1.84
N GLU A 321 22.29 2.67 1.09
CA GLU A 321 21.37 1.56 1.26
C GLU A 321 21.29 0.69 -0.01
N LYS A 322 21.27 -0.63 0.18
CA LYS A 322 20.99 -1.56 -0.92
C LYS A 322 19.52 -1.45 -1.32
N ILE A 323 19.25 -1.66 -2.61
CA ILE A 323 17.87 -1.62 -3.11
C ILE A 323 17.24 -2.99 -2.93
N SER A 324 16.25 -3.06 -2.06
CA SER A 324 15.46 -4.25 -1.83
C SER A 324 14.15 -4.21 -2.62
N LEU A 325 13.79 -5.36 -3.18
CA LEU A 325 12.49 -5.59 -3.78
C LEU A 325 11.99 -6.96 -3.34
N ARG A 326 10.79 -7.01 -2.76
CA ARG A 326 10.05 -8.24 -2.57
C ARG A 326 8.82 -8.25 -3.47
N THR A 327 8.54 -9.38 -4.10
CA THR A 327 7.38 -9.54 -4.97
C THR A 327 6.66 -10.84 -4.63
N LEU A 328 5.38 -10.72 -4.25
CA LEU A 328 4.46 -11.84 -4.15
C LEU A 328 3.74 -12.00 -5.49
N ILE A 329 3.83 -13.18 -6.07
CA ILE A 329 3.20 -13.53 -7.34
C ILE A 329 2.16 -14.60 -7.05
N ASP A 330 0.90 -14.34 -7.37
CA ASP A 330 -0.20 -15.32 -7.20
C ASP A 330 -1.17 -15.24 -8.38
N HIS A 331 -0.82 -15.96 -9.43
CA HIS A 331 -1.57 -16.11 -10.68
C HIS A 331 -1.89 -14.78 -11.39
N SER A 332 -2.95 -14.09 -10.95
CA SER A 332 -3.45 -12.85 -11.56
C SER A 332 -3.22 -11.60 -10.69
N ILE A 333 -2.54 -11.73 -9.56
CA ILE A 333 -2.13 -10.62 -8.69
C ILE A 333 -0.63 -10.65 -8.47
N ILE A 334 -0.02 -9.47 -8.52
CA ILE A 334 1.39 -9.24 -8.20
C ILE A 334 1.44 -8.11 -7.17
N GLU A 335 2.02 -8.36 -6.00
CA GLU A 335 2.24 -7.36 -4.96
C GLU A 335 3.74 -7.13 -4.78
N SER A 336 4.20 -5.93 -5.12
CA SER A 336 5.61 -5.52 -5.06
C SER A 336 5.86 -4.57 -3.89
N PHE A 337 6.91 -4.84 -3.12
CA PHE A 337 7.33 -4.11 -1.93
C PHE A 337 8.78 -3.65 -2.11
N GLY A 338 8.94 -2.39 -2.51
CA GLY A 338 10.24 -1.78 -2.71
C GLY A 338 10.77 -1.12 -1.44
N GLY A 339 12.08 -1.18 -1.23
CA GLY A 339 12.74 -0.49 -0.12
C GLY A 339 12.28 -0.94 1.24
N GLU A 340 12.15 -2.25 1.43
CA GLU A 340 11.63 -2.84 2.67
C GLU A 340 10.19 -2.39 3.00
N GLY A 341 9.39 -2.10 1.98
CA GLY A 341 7.98 -1.73 2.14
C GLY A 341 7.72 -0.23 2.25
N ARG A 342 8.72 0.60 1.94
CA ARG A 342 8.57 2.05 1.78
C ARG A 342 7.71 2.42 0.58
N SER A 343 7.70 1.57 -0.44
CA SER A 343 6.81 1.66 -1.59
C SER A 343 6.12 0.33 -1.83
N CYS A 344 4.82 0.36 -2.07
CA CYS A 344 4.03 -0.82 -2.40
C CYS A 344 3.26 -0.57 -3.71
N ILE A 345 3.27 -1.55 -4.60
CA ILE A 345 2.54 -1.51 -5.86
C ILE A 345 1.86 -2.85 -6.10
N THR A 346 0.53 -2.84 -6.18
CA THR A 346 -0.27 -4.01 -6.50
C THR A 346 -0.81 -3.92 -7.92
N ALA A 347 -0.59 -4.96 -8.72
CA ALA A 347 -1.08 -5.05 -10.08
C ALA A 347 -1.96 -6.29 -10.27
N ARG A 348 -2.92 -6.19 -11.19
CA ARG A 348 -3.72 -7.32 -11.67
C ARG A 348 -3.35 -7.59 -13.13
N VAL A 349 -3.05 -8.85 -13.44
CA VAL A 349 -2.63 -9.27 -14.78
C VAL A 349 -3.38 -10.53 -15.20
N TYR A 350 -3.68 -10.68 -16.49
CA TYR A 350 -4.35 -11.87 -17.04
C TYR A 350 -3.63 -12.39 -18.28
N PRO A 351 -2.42 -12.94 -18.13
CA PRO A 351 -1.63 -13.43 -19.26
C PRO A 351 -2.38 -14.53 -20.02
N LYS A 352 -2.15 -14.60 -21.34
CA LYS A 352 -2.70 -15.66 -22.20
C LYS A 352 -1.80 -16.91 -22.24
N LEU A 353 -0.49 -16.71 -22.09
CA LEU A 353 0.52 -17.76 -22.26
C LEU A 353 1.18 -18.14 -20.92
N ALA A 354 1.62 -17.16 -20.13
CA ALA A 354 2.30 -17.37 -18.86
C ALA A 354 1.33 -17.81 -17.74
N ILE A 355 0.73 -18.99 -17.87
CA ILE A 355 -0.24 -19.57 -16.93
C ILE A 355 0.31 -20.86 -16.35
N GLY A 356 0.22 -21.03 -15.03
CA GLY A 356 0.61 -22.27 -14.37
C GLY A 356 2.09 -22.58 -14.56
N ASN A 357 2.40 -23.70 -15.22
CA ASN A 357 3.77 -24.16 -15.46
C ASN A 357 4.47 -23.45 -16.63
N GLU A 358 3.71 -22.77 -17.50
CA GLU A 358 4.25 -21.98 -18.61
C GLU A 358 4.73 -20.60 -18.16
N ALA A 359 4.43 -20.21 -16.92
CA ALA A 359 4.97 -18.99 -16.33
C ALA A 359 6.46 -19.19 -16.00
N GLU A 360 7.25 -18.18 -16.30
CA GLU A 360 8.68 -18.16 -16.03
C GLU A 360 9.06 -16.90 -15.24
N LEU A 361 10.16 -16.96 -14.50
CA LEU A 361 10.67 -15.87 -13.69
C LEU A 361 12.06 -15.48 -14.15
N TYR A 362 12.29 -14.17 -14.28
CA TYR A 362 13.56 -13.60 -14.70
C TYR A 362 13.95 -12.44 -13.79
N ALA A 363 15.24 -12.30 -13.51
CA ALA A 363 15.86 -11.04 -13.12
C ALA A 363 16.47 -10.42 -14.37
N PHE A 364 16.24 -9.14 -14.64
CA PHE A 364 16.71 -8.49 -15.87
C PHE A 364 17.27 -7.10 -15.57
N ASN A 365 18.14 -6.63 -16.46
CA ASN A 365 18.72 -5.30 -16.45
C ASN A 365 18.70 -4.78 -17.88
N ASN A 366 17.75 -3.90 -18.19
CA ASN A 366 17.67 -3.22 -19.50
C ASN A 366 18.47 -1.91 -19.53
N GLY A 367 19.18 -1.60 -18.45
CA GLY A 367 20.13 -0.50 -18.36
C GLY A 367 21.39 -0.74 -19.17
N THR A 368 22.20 0.29 -19.36
CA THR A 368 23.53 0.18 -19.99
C THR A 368 24.61 -0.27 -19.02
N LEU A 369 24.43 -0.03 -17.71
CA LEU A 369 25.41 -0.35 -16.68
C LEU A 369 25.12 -1.70 -16.06
N ASP A 370 26.19 -2.42 -15.74
CA ASP A 370 26.10 -3.69 -15.05
C ASP A 370 25.66 -3.46 -13.59
N VAL A 371 24.79 -4.35 -13.09
CA VAL A 371 24.28 -4.32 -11.72
C VAL A 371 24.55 -5.65 -11.07
N THR A 372 24.85 -5.67 -9.78
CA THR A 372 25.06 -6.91 -9.04
C THR A 372 23.82 -7.27 -8.24
N ILE A 373 23.29 -8.47 -8.47
CA ILE A 373 22.35 -9.11 -7.55
C ILE A 373 23.17 -9.62 -6.36
N SER A 374 23.18 -8.88 -5.26
CA SER A 374 23.84 -9.32 -4.01
C SER A 374 23.20 -10.61 -3.49
N SER A 375 21.87 -10.67 -3.52
CA SER A 375 21.10 -11.82 -3.08
C SER A 375 19.77 -11.84 -3.82
N LEU A 376 19.40 -12.98 -4.38
CA LEU A 376 18.05 -13.29 -4.83
C LEU A 376 17.61 -14.56 -4.13
N ASN A 377 16.41 -14.55 -3.56
CA ASN A 377 15.77 -15.72 -2.99
C ASN A 377 14.36 -15.82 -3.58
N ALA A 378 14.07 -16.93 -4.25
CA ALA A 378 12.75 -17.21 -4.79
C ALA A 378 12.23 -18.50 -4.15
N TRP A 379 11.00 -18.45 -3.63
CA TRP A 379 10.29 -19.59 -3.08
C TRP A 379 9.07 -19.90 -3.92
N SER A 380 8.89 -21.17 -4.29
CA SER A 380 7.55 -21.63 -4.71
C SER A 380 6.63 -21.56 -3.50
N MET A 381 5.39 -21.12 -3.68
CA MET A 381 4.42 -20.97 -2.59
C MET A 381 3.38 -22.09 -2.68
N LYS A 382 2.98 -22.67 -1.55
CA LYS A 382 1.83 -23.60 -1.50
C LYS A 382 0.53 -22.83 -1.45
N LYS A 383 -0.55 -23.44 -1.92
CA LYS A 383 -1.90 -22.87 -1.82
C LYS A 383 -2.31 -22.70 -0.36
N ALA A 384 -2.86 -21.54 -0.03
CA ALA A 384 -3.52 -21.34 1.25
C ALA A 384 -4.83 -22.15 1.30
N ARG A 385 -5.13 -22.73 2.46
CA ARG A 385 -6.46 -23.33 2.69
C ARG A 385 -7.43 -22.22 3.08
N LEU A 386 -8.11 -21.66 2.09
CA LEU A 386 -9.28 -20.81 2.33
C LEU A 386 -10.42 -21.72 2.80
N ALA A 387 -10.95 -21.46 4.00
CA ALA A 387 -11.97 -22.33 4.58
C ALA A 387 -13.20 -22.38 3.67
N SER A 388 -13.64 -23.57 3.27
CA SER A 388 -14.94 -23.72 2.62
C SER A 388 -16.05 -23.47 3.64
N PHE A 389 -17.12 -22.80 3.22
CA PHE A 389 -18.27 -22.42 4.04
C PHE A 389 -18.96 -23.61 4.76
N ASN A 390 -18.63 -24.86 4.45
CA ASN A 390 -19.29 -26.05 4.97
C ASN A 390 -18.83 -26.51 6.37
N LYS A 391 -17.90 -25.80 7.02
CA LYS A 391 -17.58 -26.04 8.44
C LYS A 391 -17.66 -24.73 9.22
N ARG A 392 -18.89 -24.30 9.54
CA ARG A 392 -19.12 -23.37 10.65
C ARG A 392 -18.44 -23.97 11.89
N ARG A 393 -17.31 -23.39 12.30
CA ARG A 393 -16.77 -23.63 13.64
C ARG A 393 -17.87 -23.17 14.60
N LYS A 394 -18.33 -24.05 15.49
CA LYS A 394 -19.18 -23.65 16.62
C LYS A 394 -18.43 -22.51 17.34
N PRO A 395 -19.06 -21.37 17.61
CA PRO A 395 -18.43 -20.36 18.45
C PRO A 395 -18.08 -21.03 19.78
N LEU A 396 -16.82 -20.85 20.21
CA LEU A 396 -16.46 -21.07 21.60
C LEU A 396 -17.21 -19.98 22.37
N ILE A 397 -18.30 -20.38 23.03
CA ILE A 397 -19.06 -19.55 23.97
C ILE A 397 -18.25 -19.43 25.25
#